data_AF-A0A9D4HF66-F1
#
_entry.id   AF-A0A9D4HF66-F1
#
_cell.length_a   1.000
_cell.length_b   1.000
_cell.length_c   1.000
_cell.angle_alpha   90.00
_cell.angle_beta   90.00
_cell.angle_gamma   90.00
#
_symmetry.space_group_name_H-M   'P 1'
#
loop_
_entity.id
_entity.type
_entity.pdbx_description
1 polymer ?
#
loop_
_entity_poly.entity_id
_entity_poly.type
_entity_poly.pdbx_seq_one_letter_code
_entity_poly.pdbx_strand_id
1 'polypeptide(L)'
;MSSSEHWRRQGNDVYVSVEGGMAPSLQIQRFQKAIQCYQKAFDVAKTEADSSSAAKNIGRASWRCAKVHAASGAYLAQYRYTLLHLCKEALKNFSFAYTRGFNVMPHNWVTGTLFKCSSG
;
A
#
# COMPACT_ATOMS: atom_id res chain seq x y z
N MET A 1 -5.04 -18.31 -12.13
CA MET A 1 -4.71 -17.39 -11.02
C MET A 1 -3.22 -17.52 -10.74
N SER A 2 -2.45 -16.42 -10.82
CA SER A 2 -1.00 -16.47 -10.51
C SER A 2 -0.75 -16.51 -9.00
N SER A 3 0.43 -16.97 -8.57
CA SER A 3 0.81 -16.93 -7.15
C SER A 3 0.81 -15.51 -6.60
N SER A 4 1.20 -14.52 -7.41
CA SER A 4 1.12 -13.10 -7.06
C SER A 4 -0.32 -12.64 -6.88
N GLU A 5 -1.21 -13.01 -7.80
CA GLU A 5 -2.64 -12.67 -7.71
C GLU A 5 -3.29 -13.23 -6.44
N HIS A 6 -2.97 -14.48 -6.07
CA HIS A 6 -3.46 -15.09 -4.84
C HIS A 6 -3.10 -14.26 -3.59
N TRP A 7 -1.83 -13.88 -3.45
CA TRP A 7 -1.38 -13.06 -2.32
C TRP A 7 -1.97 -11.64 -2.35
N ARG A 8 -2.16 -11.04 -3.54
CA ARG A 8 -2.85 -9.75 -3.66
C ARG A 8 -4.30 -9.83 -3.21
N ARG A 9 -5.02 -10.91 -3.55
CA ARG A 9 -6.41 -11.11 -3.09
C ARG A 9 -6.46 -11.22 -1.56
N GLN A 10 -5.63 -12.07 -0.96
CA GLN A 10 -5.55 -12.16 0.51
C GLN A 10 -5.24 -10.81 1.16
N GLY A 11 -4.27 -10.06 0.60
CA GLY A 11 -3.94 -8.73 1.10
C GLY A 11 -5.12 -7.74 0.96
N ASN A 12 -5.88 -7.82 -0.13
CA ASN A 12 -7.07 -7.00 -0.34
C ASN A 12 -8.15 -7.31 0.69
N ASP A 13 -8.42 -8.58 0.97
CA ASP A 13 -9.41 -9.00 1.97
C ASP A 13 -9.07 -8.41 3.35
N VAL A 14 -7.79 -8.46 3.73
CA VAL A 14 -7.31 -7.82 4.96
C VAL A 14 -7.42 -6.29 4.89
N TYR A 15 -7.03 -5.68 3.78
CA TYR A 15 -7.05 -4.23 3.60
C TYR A 15 -8.47 -3.64 3.69
N VAL A 16 -9.46 -4.26 3.04
CA VAL A 16 -10.84 -3.77 3.04
C VAL A 16 -11.54 -4.01 4.38
N SER A 17 -11.06 -4.96 5.17
CA SER A 17 -11.60 -5.24 6.51
C SER A 17 -11.27 -4.17 7.56
N VAL A 18 -10.59 -3.08 7.19
CA VAL A 18 -10.33 -1.93 8.06
C VAL A 18 -11.52 -0.97 7.98
N GLU A 19 -12.37 -1.01 9.01
CA GLU A 19 -13.62 -0.24 9.10
C GLU A 19 -13.47 1.09 9.86
N GLY A 20 -14.38 2.03 9.61
CA GLY A 20 -14.48 3.27 10.37
C GLY A 20 -14.89 2.99 11.82
N GLY A 21 -14.18 3.57 12.79
CA GLY A 21 -14.41 3.35 14.23
C GLY A 21 -13.53 2.26 14.86
N MET A 22 -12.77 1.51 14.05
CA MET A 22 -11.78 0.56 14.57
C MET A 22 -10.68 1.28 15.37
N ALA A 23 -10.26 0.70 16.49
CA ALA A 23 -9.15 1.23 17.29
C ALA A 23 -7.88 1.38 16.42
N PRO A 24 -7.12 2.48 16.52
CA PRO A 24 -5.99 2.73 15.62
C PRO A 24 -4.92 1.63 15.63
N SER A 25 -4.66 1.02 16.78
CA SER A 25 -3.75 -0.12 16.91
C SER A 25 -4.17 -1.32 16.04
N LEU A 26 -5.46 -1.62 15.97
CA LEU A 26 -5.99 -2.71 15.15
C LEU A 26 -5.97 -2.35 13.66
N GLN A 27 -6.24 -1.10 13.31
CA GLN A 27 -6.08 -0.62 11.92
C GLN A 27 -4.63 -0.78 11.45
N ILE A 28 -3.66 -0.36 12.27
CA ILE A 28 -2.22 -0.49 12.00
C ILE A 28 -1.85 -1.96 11.78
N GLN A 29 -2.28 -2.85 12.69
CA GLN A 29 -2.01 -4.29 12.58
C GLN A 29 -2.56 -4.88 11.27
N ARG A 30 -3.77 -4.51 10.88
CA ARG A 30 -4.38 -5.00 9.63
C ARG A 30 -3.66 -4.44 8.40
N PHE A 31 -3.30 -3.15 8.39
CA PHE A 31 -2.50 -2.60 7.29
C PHE A 31 -1.13 -3.26 7.18
N GLN A 32 -0.44 -3.52 8.30
CA GLN A 32 0.83 -4.24 8.31
C GLN A 32 0.68 -5.66 7.75
N LYS A 33 -0.38 -6.38 8.12
CA LYS A 33 -0.68 -7.72 7.58
C LYS A 33 -0.97 -7.66 6.07
N ALA A 34 -1.72 -6.67 5.60
CA ALA A 34 -1.95 -6.47 4.16
C ALA A 34 -0.63 -6.20 3.42
N ILE A 35 0.25 -5.35 3.96
CA ILE A 35 1.58 -5.07 3.40
C ILE A 35 2.38 -6.36 3.26
N GLN A 36 2.40 -7.23 4.27
CA GLN A 36 3.10 -8.52 4.21
C GLN A 36 2.57 -9.42 3.10
N CYS A 37 1.25 -9.50 2.92
CA CYS A 37 0.65 -10.23 1.79
C CYS A 37 1.11 -9.64 0.45
N TYR A 38 1.12 -8.31 0.32
CA TYR A 38 1.53 -7.67 -0.92
C TYR A 38 3.04 -7.78 -1.20
N GLN A 39 3.89 -7.80 -0.17
CA GLN A 39 5.32 -8.11 -0.30
C GLN A 39 5.52 -9.53 -0.83
N LYS A 40 4.85 -10.53 -0.26
CA LYS A 40 4.86 -11.90 -0.81
C LYS A 40 4.41 -11.92 -2.26
N ALA A 41 3.34 -11.19 -2.60
CA ALA A 41 2.85 -11.09 -3.97
C ALA A 41 3.89 -10.50 -4.93
N PHE A 42 4.66 -9.51 -4.46
CA PHE A 42 5.74 -8.89 -5.21
C PHE A 42 6.89 -9.87 -5.44
N ASP A 43 7.30 -10.59 -4.40
CA ASP A 43 8.41 -11.57 -4.44
C ASP A 43 8.13 -12.73 -5.41
N VAL A 44 6.87 -13.15 -5.53
CA VAL A 44 6.47 -14.23 -6.46
C VAL A 44 5.94 -13.74 -7.82
N ALA A 45 6.04 -12.44 -8.11
CA ALA A 45 5.57 -11.87 -9.37
C ALA A 45 6.43 -12.35 -10.55
N LYS A 46 5.77 -12.78 -11.63
CA LYS A 46 6.44 -13.26 -12.86
C LYS A 46 6.36 -12.29 -14.04
N THR A 47 5.53 -11.24 -13.92
CA THR A 47 5.30 -10.27 -14.98
C THR A 47 5.38 -8.85 -14.41
N GLU A 48 5.68 -7.87 -15.26
CA GLU A 48 5.65 -6.46 -14.85
C GLU A 48 4.24 -6.01 -14.42
N ALA A 49 3.19 -6.59 -14.99
CA ALA A 49 1.81 -6.34 -14.58
C ALA A 49 1.54 -6.83 -13.14
N ASP A 50 2.05 -8.02 -12.78
CA ASP A 50 1.92 -8.56 -11.42
C ASP A 50 2.74 -7.76 -10.41
N SER A 51 4.00 -7.44 -10.72
CA SER A 51 4.88 -6.71 -9.79
C SER A 51 4.44 -5.26 -9.61
N SER A 52 4.01 -4.57 -10.68
CA SER A 52 3.43 -3.23 -10.58
C SER A 52 2.13 -3.22 -9.78
N SER A 53 1.29 -4.26 -9.92
CA SER A 53 0.08 -4.43 -9.12
C SER A 53 0.36 -4.68 -7.64
N ALA A 54 1.33 -5.52 -7.32
CA ALA A 54 1.74 -5.75 -5.94
C ALA A 54 2.32 -4.47 -5.32
N ALA A 55 3.22 -3.79 -6.04
CA ALA A 55 3.79 -2.52 -5.59
C ALA A 55 2.73 -1.45 -5.33
N LYS A 56 1.76 -1.27 -6.25
CA LYS A 56 0.66 -0.31 -6.04
C LYS A 56 -0.11 -0.57 -4.74
N ASN A 57 -0.34 -1.85 -4.43
CA ASN A 57 -1.02 -2.26 -3.21
C ASN A 57 -0.17 -2.02 -1.95
N ILE A 58 1.14 -2.33 -1.99
CA ILE A 58 2.09 -1.96 -0.92
C ILE A 58 2.02 -0.45 -0.68
N GLY A 59 2.11 0.35 -1.75
CA GLY A 59 2.08 1.81 -1.66
C GLY A 59 0.82 2.34 -0.98
N ARG A 60 -0.35 1.82 -1.35
CA ARG A 60 -1.65 2.18 -0.74
C ARG A 60 -1.72 1.81 0.73
N ALA A 61 -1.34 0.58 1.08
CA ALA A 61 -1.41 0.11 2.46
C ALA A 61 -0.43 0.87 3.36
N SER A 62 0.80 1.11 2.90
CA SER A 62 1.79 1.92 3.61
C SER A 62 1.31 3.35 3.85
N TRP A 63 0.73 4.00 2.82
CA TRP A 63 0.17 5.34 2.96
C TRP A 63 -1.00 5.39 3.95
N ARG A 64 -1.92 4.42 3.91
CA ARG A 64 -3.03 4.35 4.86
C ARG A 64 -2.53 4.11 6.29
N CYS A 65 -1.56 3.22 6.48
CA CYS A 65 -0.93 2.97 7.77
C CYS A 65 -0.27 4.24 8.32
N ALA A 66 0.46 4.98 7.48
CA ALA A 66 1.06 6.26 7.83
C ALA A 66 0.00 7.27 8.31
N LYS A 67 -1.15 7.37 7.61
CA LYS A 67 -2.25 8.24 8.03
C LYS A 67 -2.82 7.87 9.40
N VAL A 68 -2.96 6.58 9.71
CA VAL A 68 -3.41 6.15 11.05
C VAL A 68 -2.40 6.52 12.11
N HIS A 69 -1.11 6.27 11.89
CA HIS A 69 -0.04 6.68 12.81
C HIS A 69 -0.05 8.20 13.04
N ALA A 70 -0.23 8.98 11.97
CA ALA A 70 -0.29 10.44 12.07
C ALA A 70 -1.48 10.92 12.92
N ALA A 71 -2.67 10.35 12.68
CA ALA A 71 -3.89 10.68 13.42
C ALA A 71 -3.86 10.20 14.89
N SER A 72 -3.11 9.15 15.20
CA SER A 72 -3.04 8.57 16.55
C SER A 72 -2.07 9.28 17.49
N GLY A 73 -1.45 10.39 17.05
CA GLY A 73 -0.50 11.16 17.85
C GLY A 73 0.94 11.10 17.33
N ALA A 74 1.15 11.58 16.09
CA ALA A 74 2.45 11.68 15.39
C ALA A 74 3.57 12.41 16.17
N TYR A 75 3.24 13.07 17.28
CA TYR A 75 4.13 13.93 18.04
C TYR A 75 5.02 13.17 19.03
N LEU A 76 4.70 11.91 19.34
CA LEU A 76 5.59 11.08 20.15
C LEU A 76 6.80 10.65 19.31
N ALA A 77 8.00 10.97 19.81
CA ALA A 77 9.27 10.72 19.10
C ALA A 77 9.40 9.28 18.58
N GLN A 78 8.82 8.30 19.29
CA GLN A 78 8.82 6.88 18.93
C GLN A 78 8.14 6.57 17.59
N TYR A 79 7.17 7.37 17.12
CA TYR A 79 6.45 7.10 15.87
C TYR A 79 7.01 7.84 14.66
N ARG A 80 7.92 8.79 14.85
CA ARG A 80 8.48 9.61 13.74
C ARG A 80 9.22 8.76 12.71
N TYR A 81 10.06 7.84 13.17
CA TYR A 81 10.80 6.94 12.28
C TYR A 81 9.88 5.99 11.53
N THR A 82 8.88 5.42 12.21
CA THR A 82 7.88 4.56 11.58
C THR A 82 7.07 5.31 10.52
N LEU A 83 6.62 6.53 10.83
CA LEU A 83 5.88 7.37 9.89
C LEU A 83 6.73 7.70 8.65
N LEU A 84 7.98 8.13 8.85
CA LEU A 84 8.90 8.43 7.75
C LEU A 84 9.16 7.19 6.88
N HIS A 85 9.37 6.03 7.51
CA HIS A 85 9.57 4.76 6.81
C HIS A 85 8.34 4.39 5.96
N LEU A 86 7.13 4.49 6.52
CA LEU A 86 5.89 4.18 5.80
C LEU A 86 5.65 5.14 4.63
N CYS A 87 5.93 6.44 4.81
CA CYS A 87 5.85 7.42 3.73
C CYS A 87 6.87 7.12 2.62
N LYS A 88 8.11 6.77 2.97
CA LYS A 88 9.14 6.37 2.01
C LYS A 88 8.73 5.13 1.23
N GLU A 89 8.22 4.10 1.90
CA GLU A 89 7.73 2.89 1.25
C GLU A 89 6.53 3.18 0.35
N ALA A 90 5.61 4.06 0.76
CA ALA A 90 4.51 4.48 -0.09
C ALA A 90 5.01 5.11 -1.40
N LEU A 91 5.90 6.10 -1.32
CA LEU A 91 6.46 6.81 -2.47
C LEU A 91 7.25 5.87 -3.39
N LYS A 92 8.14 5.06 -2.83
CA LYS A 92 8.94 4.07 -3.56
C LYS A 92 8.05 3.14 -4.38
N ASN A 93 7.02 2.59 -3.76
CA ASN A 93 6.17 1.59 -4.42
C ASN A 93 5.18 2.22 -5.41
N PHE A 94 4.68 3.43 -5.16
CA PHE A 94 3.90 4.16 -6.18
C PHE A 94 4.73 4.53 -7.40
N SER A 95 5.97 5.00 -7.20
CA SER A 95 6.90 5.29 -8.30
C SER A 95 7.23 4.04 -9.11
N PHE A 96 7.48 2.91 -8.44
CA PHE A 96 7.68 1.63 -9.10
C PHE A 96 6.45 1.22 -9.92
N ALA A 97 5.25 1.26 -9.30
CA ALA A 97 4.01 0.88 -9.96
C ALA A 97 3.68 1.77 -11.16
N TYR A 98 3.95 3.07 -11.07
CA TYR A 98 3.77 4.01 -12.17
C TYR A 98 4.72 3.66 -13.33
N THR A 99 6.02 3.60 -13.06
CA THR A 99 7.05 3.40 -14.09
C THR A 99 6.91 2.05 -14.78
N ARG A 100 6.73 0.98 -14.00
CA ARG A 100 6.60 -0.40 -14.53
C ARG A 100 5.21 -0.70 -15.06
N GLY A 101 4.18 -0.01 -14.55
CA GLY A 101 2.81 -0.19 -15.01
C GLY A 101 2.50 0.57 -16.31
N PHE A 102 3.28 1.58 -16.67
CA PHE A 102 2.96 2.53 -17.75
C PHE A 102 2.61 1.86 -19.09
N ASN A 103 3.36 0.83 -19.48
CA ASN A 103 3.16 0.12 -20.75
C ASN A 103 2.34 -1.17 -20.64
N VAL A 104 2.07 -1.65 -19.43
CA VAL A 104 1.48 -2.98 -19.20
C VAL A 104 0.11 -2.92 -18.50
N MET A 105 -0.29 -1.74 -18.02
CA MET A 105 -1.56 -1.52 -17.34
C MET A 105 -2.38 -0.44 -18.06
N PRO A 106 -3.73 -0.48 -17.95
CA PRO A 106 -4.58 0.57 -18.50
C PRO A 106 -4.26 1.97 -17.95
N HIS A 107 -4.43 3.01 -18.76
CA HIS A 107 -4.08 4.39 -18.37
C HIS A 107 -4.77 4.88 -17.09
N ASN A 108 -6.06 4.56 -16.90
CA ASN A 108 -6.80 4.88 -15.66
C ASN A 108 -6.24 4.15 -14.42
N TRP A 109 -5.65 2.97 -14.61
CA TRP A 109 -4.98 2.24 -13.55
C TRP A 109 -3.67 2.93 -13.17
N VAL A 110 -2.89 3.37 -14.15
CA VAL A 110 -1.59 4.04 -13.95
C VAL A 110 -1.79 5.40 -13.27
N THR A 111 -2.69 6.23 -13.79
CA THR A 111 -3.04 7.52 -13.16
C THR A 111 -3.59 7.38 -11.74
N GLY A 112 -4.18 6.22 -11.41
CA GLY A 112 -4.61 5.87 -10.06
C GLY A 112 -3.47 5.57 -9.06
N THR A 113 -2.19 5.68 -9.44
CA THR A 113 -1.03 5.69 -8.53
C THR A 113 -0.55 7.10 -8.21
N LEU A 114 -1.02 8.11 -8.93
CA LEU A 114 -0.68 9.51 -8.67
C LEU A 114 -1.42 9.98 -7.42
N PHE A 115 -0.72 10.69 -6.54
CA PHE A 115 -1.35 11.36 -5.42
C PHE A 115 -2.31 12.41 -5.98
N LYS A 116 -3.61 12.21 -5.78
CA LYS A 116 -4.58 13.28 -6.01
C LYS A 116 -4.44 14.24 -4.83
N CYS A 117 -3.90 15.43 -5.07
CA CYS A 117 -4.18 16.57 -4.20
C CYS A 117 -5.69 16.78 -4.28
N SER A 118 -6.41 16.47 -3.22
CA SER A 118 -7.77 16.99 -3.05
C SER A 118 -7.66 18.50 -2.91
N SER A 119 -8.20 19.23 -3.88
CA SER A 119 -8.55 20.64 -3.71
C SER A 119 -9.37 20.75 -2.43
N GLY A 120 -8.95 21.61 -1.51
CA GLY A 120 -9.59 21.83 -0.22
C GLY A 120 -11.03 22.30 -0.32
#